data_AF-A0AAV0WP68-F1
#
_entry.id   AF-A0AAV0WP68-F1
#
_cell.length_a   1.000
_cell.length_b   1.000
_cell.length_c   1.000
_cell.angle_alpha   90.00
_cell.angle_beta   90.00
_cell.angle_gamma   90.00
#
_symmetry.space_group_name_H-M   'P 1'
#
loop_
_entity.id
_entity.type
_entity.pdbx_description
1 polymer ?
#
loop_
_entity_poly.entity_id
_entity_poly.type
_entity_poly.pdbx_seq_one_letter_code
_entity_poly.pdbx_strand_id
1 'polypeptide(L)'
;MEPELADLVLSMCGIVAHECVKQIISINQKKKRKIWVRDWVARRNILGGSNTLLTELRMEHRSGFMNFMRMSDGHFDILLKKLENRIQ
;
A
#
# COMPACT_ATOMS: atom_id res chain seq x y z
N MET A 1 11.00 25.87 49.85
CA MET A 1 11.90 24.85 49.26
C MET A 1 11.13 23.62 48.75
N GLU A 2 9.82 23.74 48.52
CA GLU A 2 8.95 22.70 47.96
C GLU A 2 8.56 22.92 46.47
N PRO A 3 8.39 24.16 45.96
CA PRO A 3 7.87 24.34 44.60
C PRO A 3 8.88 24.00 43.50
N GLU A 4 10.18 24.23 43.73
CA GLU A 4 11.24 23.87 42.76
C GLU A 4 11.39 22.35 42.60
N LEU A 5 11.18 21.60 43.68
CA LEU A 5 11.18 20.14 43.64
C LEU A 5 9.98 19.62 42.85
N ALA A 6 8.81 20.23 43.02
CA ALA A 6 7.61 19.88 42.27
C ALA A 6 7.77 20.14 40.77
N ASP A 7 8.36 21.26 40.38
CA ASP A 7 8.65 21.60 38.98
C ASP A 7 9.66 20.63 38.36
N LEU A 8 10.71 20.26 39.11
CA LEU A 8 11.68 19.27 38.68
C LEU A 8 11.04 17.89 38.47
N VAL A 9 10.18 17.46 39.40
CA VAL A 9 9.44 16.20 39.30
C VAL A 9 8.47 16.22 38.11
N LEU A 10 7.76 17.32 37.88
CA LEU A 10 6.83 17.44 36.75
C LEU A 10 7.57 17.38 35.40
N SER A 11 8.72 18.05 35.32
CA SER A 11 9.61 18.01 34.14
C SER A 11 10.13 16.59 33.87
N MET A 12 10.60 15.90 34.91
CA MET A 12 11.07 14.52 34.82
C MET A 12 9.95 13.57 34.38
N CYS A 13 8.75 13.71 34.93
CA CYS A 13 7.58 12.94 34.51
C CYS A 13 7.25 13.16 33.02
N GLY A 14 7.37 14.39 32.52
CA GLY A 14 7.18 14.72 31.11
C GLY A 14 8.19 14.00 30.20
N ILE A 15 9.47 13.99 30.58
CA ILE A 15 10.53 13.30 29.82
C ILE A 15 10.27 11.79 29.78
N VAL A 16 9.93 11.20 30.92
CA VAL A 16 9.63 9.76 31.02
C VAL A 16 8.39 9.41 30.19
N ALA A 17 7.32 10.20 30.27
CA ALA A 17 6.12 9.99 29.47
C ALA A 17 6.41 10.05 27.97
N HIS A 18 7.22 11.02 27.53
CA HIS A 18 7.62 11.15 26.14
C HIS A 18 8.42 9.93 25.64
N GLU A 19 9.38 9.45 26.43
CA GLU A 19 10.18 8.28 26.07
C GLU A 19 9.33 6.99 26.04
N CYS A 20 8.40 6.83 26.98
CA CYS A 20 7.43 5.72 26.98
C CYS A 20 6.55 5.73 25.72
N VAL A 21 6.02 6.88 25.32
CA VAL A 21 5.19 7.02 24.11
C VAL A 21 6.01 6.67 22.86
N LYS A 22 7.24 7.15 22.76
CA LYS A 22 8.13 6.85 21.64
C LYS A 22 8.41 5.36 21.51
N GLN A 23 8.64 4.66 22.63
CA GLN A 23 8.82 3.21 22.64
C GLN A 23 7.54 2.46 22.23
N ILE A 24 6.37 2.87 22.72
CA ILE A 24 5.08 2.27 22.34
C ILE A 24 4.83 2.42 20.82
N ILE A 25 5.07 3.62 20.27
CA ILE A 25 4.92 3.87 18.84
C ILE A 25 5.90 3.00 18.04
N SER A 26 7.17 2.91 18.46
CA SER A 26 8.19 2.07 17.82
C SER A 26 7.80 0.58 17.80
N ILE A 27 7.31 0.05 18.93
CA ILE A 27 6.84 -1.33 19.04
C ILE A 27 5.62 -1.56 18.13
N ASN A 28 4.72 -0.58 18.05
CA ASN A 28 3.51 -0.65 17.22
C ASN A 28 3.77 -0.41 15.72
N GLN A 29 4.94 0.11 15.34
CA GLN A 29 5.44 0.10 13.96
C GLN A 29 5.87 -1.32 13.54
N LYS A 30 4.97 -2.29 13.69
CA LYS A 30 5.15 -3.65 13.18
C LYS A 30 5.53 -3.54 11.71
N LYS A 31 6.68 -4.12 11.35
CA LYS A 31 7.13 -4.23 9.96
C LYS A 31 5.94 -4.72 9.12
N LYS A 32 5.57 -3.95 8.09
CA LYS A 32 4.54 -4.36 7.13
C LYS A 32 4.94 -5.75 6.63
N ARG A 33 4.15 -6.76 6.98
CA ARG A 33 4.42 -8.14 6.55
C ARG A 33 4.42 -8.16 5.03
N LYS A 34 5.33 -8.95 4.45
CA LYS A 34 5.37 -9.14 3.00
C LYS A 34 4.07 -9.84 2.59
N ILE A 35 3.25 -9.14 1.82
CA ILE A 35 1.98 -9.68 1.30
C ILE A 35 2.33 -10.61 0.13
N TRP A 36 2.10 -11.92 0.30
CA TRP A 36 2.36 -12.94 -0.72
C TRP A 36 1.29 -12.98 -1.80
N VAL A 37 0.04 -12.69 -1.44
CA VAL A 37 -1.10 -12.66 -2.35
C VAL A 37 -1.72 -11.26 -2.27
N ARG A 38 -1.78 -10.55 -3.40
CA ARG A 38 -2.43 -9.23 -3.46
C ARG A 38 -3.95 -9.40 -3.31
N ASP A 39 -4.60 -8.44 -2.68
CA ASP A 39 -6.05 -8.48 -2.42
C ASP A 39 -6.89 -8.72 -3.69
N TRP A 40 -6.47 -8.17 -4.83
CA TRP A 40 -7.15 -8.37 -6.11
C TRP A 40 -7.05 -9.80 -6.64
N VAL A 41 -5.95 -10.51 -6.36
CA VAL A 41 -5.79 -11.91 -6.75
C VAL A 41 -6.74 -12.81 -5.95
N ALA A 42 -7.02 -12.46 -4.69
CA ALA A 42 -7.97 -13.19 -3.85
C ALA A 42 -9.43 -13.11 -4.36
N ARG A 43 -9.78 -12.10 -5.17
CA ARG A 43 -11.13 -11.93 -5.73
C ARG A 43 -11.44 -12.81 -6.95
N ARG A 44 -10.43 -13.48 -7.53
CA ARG A 44 -10.57 -14.27 -8.77
C ARG A 44 -11.54 -15.46 -8.67
N ASN A 45 -11.77 -16.00 -7.48
CA ASN A 45 -12.76 -17.06 -7.27
C ASN A 45 -14.20 -16.60 -7.53
N ILE A 46 -14.46 -15.28 -7.51
CA ILE A 46 -15.79 -14.70 -7.71
C ILE A 46 -15.96 -14.18 -9.14
N LEU A 47 -14.93 -13.52 -9.69
CA LEU A 47 -15.00 -12.84 -10.99
C LEU A 47 -14.51 -13.69 -12.18
N GLY A 48 -13.95 -14.88 -11.90
CA GLY A 48 -13.26 -15.69 -12.90
C GLY A 48 -11.82 -15.20 -13.10
N GLY A 49 -10.87 -16.14 -13.28
CA GLY A 49 -9.44 -15.84 -13.22
C GLY A 49 -8.86 -15.01 -14.38
N SER A 50 -9.58 -14.90 -15.50
CA SER A 50 -9.05 -14.38 -16.77
C SER A 50 -9.82 -13.17 -17.31
N ASN A 51 -11.14 -13.13 -17.12
CA ASN A 51 -12.01 -12.16 -17.82
C ASN A 51 -11.76 -10.71 -17.42
N THR A 52 -11.33 -10.48 -16.18
CA THR A 52 -11.10 -9.13 -15.61
C THR A 52 -9.63 -8.83 -15.37
N LEU A 53 -8.72 -9.77 -15.65
CA LEU A 53 -7.31 -9.69 -15.25
C LEU A 53 -6.60 -8.42 -15.75
N LEU A 54 -6.76 -8.08 -17.03
CA LEU A 54 -6.11 -6.90 -17.60
C LEU A 54 -6.65 -5.59 -17.02
N THR A 55 -7.95 -5.52 -16.77
CA THR A 55 -8.61 -4.37 -16.14
C THR A 55 -8.13 -4.21 -14.69
N GLU A 56 -8.09 -5.30 -13.92
CA GLU A 56 -7.59 -5.31 -12.54
C GLU A 56 -6.12 -4.90 -12.46
N LEU A 57 -5.26 -5.47 -13.32
CA LEU A 57 -3.84 -5.11 -13.39
C LEU A 57 -3.65 -3.64 -13.74
N ARG A 58 -4.45 -3.11 -14.68
CA ARG A 58 -4.36 -1.71 -15.09
C ARG A 58 -4.77 -0.75 -13.98
N MET A 59 -5.82 -1.07 -13.24
CA MET A 59 -6.37 -0.22 -12.17
C MET A 59 -5.59 -0.30 -10.87
N GLU A 60 -5.16 -1.49 -10.46
CA GLU A 60 -4.65 -1.76 -9.12
C GLU A 60 -3.14 -2.06 -9.09
N HIS A 61 -2.53 -2.44 -10.22
CA HIS A 61 -1.14 -2.90 -10.23
C HIS A 61 -0.41 -2.65 -11.57
N ARG A 62 -0.13 -1.37 -11.87
CA ARG A 62 0.47 -0.92 -13.13
C ARG A 62 1.77 -1.65 -13.53
N SER A 63 2.65 -1.97 -12.59
CA SER A 63 3.87 -2.74 -12.87
C SER A 63 3.57 -4.18 -13.30
N GLY A 64 2.50 -4.78 -12.78
CA GLY A 64 2.03 -6.10 -13.21
C GLY A 64 1.38 -6.06 -14.58
N PHE A 65 0.65 -4.99 -14.90
CA PHE A 65 0.15 -4.77 -16.25
C PHE A 65 1.31 -4.75 -17.26
N MET A 66 2.36 -3.97 -16.97
CA MET A 66 3.57 -3.90 -17.80
C MET A 66 4.26 -5.25 -17.92
N ASN A 67 4.38 -6.00 -16.84
CA ASN A 67 5.01 -7.31 -16.88
C ASN A 67 4.20 -8.34 -17.70
N PHE A 68 2.87 -8.28 -17.60
CA PHE A 68 1.96 -9.16 -18.31
C PHE A 68 1.92 -8.83 -19.81
N MET A 69 1.69 -7.55 -20.16
CA MET A 69 1.55 -7.11 -21.55
C MET A 69 2.88 -6.80 -22.24
N ARG A 70 3.98 -6.69 -21.47
CA ARG A 70 5.30 -6.20 -21.92
C ARG A 70 5.24 -4.81 -22.56
N MET A 71 4.24 -4.01 -22.19
CA MET A 71 4.01 -2.65 -22.68
C MET A 71 3.23 -1.82 -21.68
N SER A 72 3.22 -0.50 -21.87
CA SER A 72 2.39 0.39 -21.05
C SER A 72 0.93 0.37 -21.43
N ASP A 73 0.10 0.79 -20.47
CA ASP A 73 -1.32 1.07 -20.64
C ASP A 73 -1.56 2.03 -21.82
N GLY A 74 -0.75 3.10 -21.94
CA GLY A 74 -0.86 4.03 -23.07
C GLY A 74 -0.48 3.41 -24.42
N HIS A 75 0.57 2.58 -24.47
CA HIS A 75 0.93 1.88 -25.72
C HIS A 75 -0.13 0.85 -26.12
N PHE A 76 -0.72 0.18 -25.14
CA PHE A 76 -1.84 -0.72 -25.36
C PHE A 76 -3.03 0.02 -25.98
N ASP A 77 -3.42 1.18 -25.46
CA ASP A 77 -4.54 1.96 -26.03
C ASP A 77 -4.27 2.43 -27.46
N ILE A 78 -3.03 2.82 -27.77
CA ILE A 78 -2.64 3.20 -29.13
C ILE A 78 -2.82 2.01 -30.09
N LEU A 79 -2.38 0.83 -29.67
CA LEU A 79 -2.54 -0.40 -30.46
C LEU A 79 -4.01 -0.77 -30.61
N LEU A 80 -4.77 -0.71 -29.51
CA LEU A 80 -6.20 -1.00 -29.51
C LEU A 80 -6.94 -0.08 -30.48
N LYS A 81 -6.68 1.22 -30.44
CA LYS A 81 -7.28 2.20 -31.35
C LYS A 81 -6.96 1.94 -32.83
N LYS A 82 -5.76 1.42 -33.14
CA LYS A 82 -5.40 1.02 -34.51
C LYS A 82 -6.10 -0.26 -34.96
N LEU A 83 -6.45 -1.12 -34.02
CA LEU A 83 -7.09 -2.42 -34.25
C LEU A 83 -8.62 -2.36 -34.14
N GLU A 84 -9.18 -1.32 -33.52
CA GLU A 84 -10.63 -1.18 -33.27
C GLU A 84 -11.45 -1.37 -34.55
N ASN A 85 -11.00 -0.79 -35.66
CA ASN A 85 -11.66 -0.94 -36.98
C ASN A 85 -11.49 -2.34 -37.62
N ARG A 86 -10.75 -3.25 -36.99
CA ARG A 86 -10.44 -4.61 -37.48
C ARG A 86 -10.96 -5.70 -36.55
N ILE A 87 -11.45 -5.35 -35.37
CA ILE A 87 -12.02 -6.29 -34.40
C ILE A 87 -13.54 -6.21 -34.58
N GLN A 88 -14.16 -7.33 -34.96
CA GLN A 88 -15.61 -7.48 -35.16
C GLN A 88 -16.33 -7.74 -33.84
#